data_AF-A0AA39W0Q8-F1
#
_entry.id   AF-A0AA39W0Q8-F1
#
_cell.length_a   1.000
_cell.length_b   1.000
_cell.length_c   1.000
_cell.angle_alpha   90.00
_cell.angle_beta   90.00
_cell.angle_gamma   90.00
#
_symmetry.space_group_name_H-M   'P 1'
#
loop_
_entity.id
_entity.type
_entity.pdbx_description
1 polymer ?
#
loop_
_entity_poly.entity_id
_entity_poly.type
_entity_poly.pdbx_seq_one_letter_code
_entity_poly.pdbx_strand_id
1 'polypeptide(L)'
;MFGQAKQLNWEETSQEWSTFWIQPRYSCEAYAYCGSFSSCSVSDQNVFCQCLQGFRPSDSFKQLNPSSGCVRRTTLRCKDSSSVNGDEDNFLMMNNVKFPFSAKESKLQDTGECKLACFNDCPCTAYAYNEGAGCSLCHGELFNLRQLLKDDPDGQTMYLKLAASEFQIPRGKKLV
;
A
#
# COMPACT_ATOMS: atom_id res chain seq x y z
N MET A 1 19.68 -8.07 4.31
CA MET A 1 19.55 -8.58 5.69
C MET A 1 19.05 -7.41 6.54
N PHE A 2 17.89 -7.54 7.17
CA PHE A 2 17.34 -6.50 8.07
C PHE A 2 17.63 -6.89 9.52
N GLY A 3 17.91 -5.92 10.38
CA GLY A 3 18.09 -6.15 11.81
C GLY A 3 16.77 -6.55 12.47
N GLN A 4 16.85 -7.33 13.54
CA GLN A 4 15.69 -7.72 14.36
C GLN A 4 15.90 -7.26 15.81
N ALA A 5 14.95 -6.51 16.33
CA ALA A 5 14.82 -6.24 17.75
C ALA A 5 14.18 -7.47 18.42
N LYS A 6 14.72 -7.90 19.56
CA LYS A 6 14.22 -9.04 20.34
C LYS A 6 14.11 -8.65 21.80
N GLN A 7 13.04 -9.06 22.46
CA GLN A 7 12.99 -9.14 23.92
C GLN A 7 13.06 -10.61 24.31
N LEU A 8 13.98 -10.89 25.22
CA LEU A 8 14.21 -12.21 25.78
C LEU A 8 13.81 -12.20 27.25
N ASN A 9 13.16 -13.25 27.71
CA ASN A 9 12.90 -13.50 29.12
C ASN A 9 13.83 -14.63 29.59
N TRP A 10 14.34 -14.52 30.82
CA TRP A 10 15.12 -15.59 31.42
C TRP A 10 14.17 -16.62 32.04
N GLU A 11 14.25 -17.87 31.59
CA GLU A 11 13.47 -18.98 32.13
C GLU A 11 14.29 -19.73 33.19
N GLU A 12 13.88 -19.62 34.45
CA GLU A 12 14.62 -20.26 35.55
C GLU A 12 14.55 -21.80 35.51
N THR A 13 13.49 -22.37 34.94
CA THR A 13 13.32 -23.83 34.92
C THR A 13 14.24 -24.52 33.92
N SER A 14 14.41 -23.95 32.73
CA SER A 14 15.30 -24.45 31.69
C SER A 14 16.68 -23.77 31.68
N GLN A 15 16.89 -22.74 32.51
CA GLN A 15 18.12 -21.95 32.59
C GLN A 15 18.53 -21.39 31.21
N GLU A 16 17.55 -20.91 30.45
CA GLU A 16 17.75 -20.42 29.09
C GLU A 16 16.99 -19.12 28.82
N TRP A 17 17.45 -18.37 27.81
CA TRP A 17 16.73 -17.20 27.33
C TRP A 17 15.62 -17.62 26.36
N SER A 18 14.37 -17.43 26.76
CA SER A 18 13.20 -17.62 25.88
C SER A 18 12.90 -16.32 25.13
N THR A 19 12.56 -16.41 23.84
CA THR A 19 12.18 -15.22 23.06
C THR A 19 10.74 -14.84 23.36
N PHE A 20 10.54 -13.70 24.02
CA PHE A 20 9.20 -13.18 24.33
C PHE A 20 8.60 -12.43 23.14
N TRP A 21 9.36 -11.56 22.48
CA TRP A 21 8.96 -10.96 21.21
C TRP A 21 10.14 -10.66 20.29
N ILE A 22 9.82 -10.51 19.00
CA ILE A 22 10.77 -10.15 17.94
C ILE A 22 10.08 -9.25 16.91
N GLN A 23 10.80 -8.28 16.36
CA GLN A 23 10.35 -7.44 15.26
C GLN A 23 11.52 -7.03 14.34
N PRO A 24 11.37 -7.08 13.01
CA PRO A 24 10.25 -7.68 12.26
C PRO A 24 10.23 -9.21 12.41
N ARG A 25 9.03 -9.78 12.58
CA ARG A 25 8.80 -11.24 12.61
C ARG A 25 8.90 -11.85 11.22
N TYR A 26 8.41 -11.12 10.22
CA TYR A 26 8.36 -11.52 8.83
C TYR A 26 9.06 -10.51 7.94
N SER A 27 9.57 -10.92 6.78
CA SER A 27 10.26 -9.99 5.88
C SER A 27 9.37 -8.82 5.41
N CYS A 28 8.06 -9.02 5.27
CA CYS A 28 7.11 -7.94 4.95
C CYS A 28 7.00 -6.85 6.01
N GLU A 29 7.48 -7.08 7.24
CA GLU A 29 7.53 -6.05 8.29
C GLU A 29 8.81 -5.22 8.22
N ALA A 30 9.80 -5.66 7.45
CA ALA A 30 10.98 -4.86 7.19
C ALA A 30 10.63 -3.70 6.25
N TYR A 31 11.12 -2.51 6.61
CA TYR A 31 10.89 -1.30 5.82
C TYR A 31 11.38 -1.48 4.38
N ALA A 32 10.53 -1.12 3.42
CA ALA A 32 10.74 -1.19 1.98
C ALA A 32 11.23 -2.56 1.48
N TYR A 33 10.82 -3.66 2.12
CA TYR A 33 11.13 -5.01 1.61
C TYR A 33 10.65 -5.18 0.17
N CYS A 34 9.36 -4.89 -0.06
CA CYS A 34 8.84 -4.58 -1.38
C CYS A 34 8.95 -3.06 -1.60
N GLY A 35 9.43 -2.65 -2.78
CA GLY A 35 9.64 -1.25 -3.11
C GLY A 35 8.36 -0.46 -3.30
N SER A 36 8.49 0.76 -3.82
CA SER A 36 7.34 1.68 -3.97
C SER A 36 6.23 1.08 -4.83
N PHE A 37 4.99 1.42 -4.51
CA PHE A 37 3.77 1.02 -5.22
C PHE A 37 3.64 -0.49 -5.44
N SER A 38 4.11 -1.26 -4.47
CA SER A 38 3.95 -2.71 -4.42
C SER A 38 3.45 -3.15 -3.05
N SER A 39 2.66 -4.22 -3.03
CA SER A 39 2.17 -4.85 -1.80
C SER A 39 3.01 -6.08 -1.46
N CYS A 40 3.28 -6.26 -0.17
CA CYS A 40 3.91 -7.45 0.38
C CYS A 40 2.86 -8.41 0.96
N SER A 41 2.94 -9.69 0.60
CA SER A 41 2.12 -10.76 1.18
C SER A 41 2.98 -11.96 1.55
N VAL A 42 2.52 -12.75 2.51
CA VAL A 42 3.19 -13.96 2.96
C VAL A 42 2.26 -15.15 2.76
N SER A 43 2.74 -16.20 2.09
CA SER A 43 2.02 -17.47 1.92
C SER A 43 3.02 -18.61 2.00
N ASP A 44 2.76 -19.61 2.84
CA ASP A 44 3.61 -20.78 3.07
C ASP A 44 5.09 -20.45 3.30
N GLN A 45 5.36 -19.47 4.16
CA GLN A 45 6.69 -18.93 4.49
C GLN A 45 7.42 -18.21 3.33
N ASN A 46 6.83 -18.16 2.14
CA ASN A 46 7.33 -17.39 1.02
C ASN A 46 6.77 -15.96 1.05
N VAL A 47 7.60 -15.02 0.62
CA VAL A 47 7.25 -13.60 0.58
C VAL A 47 7.07 -13.18 -0.86
N PHE A 48 5.95 -12.55 -1.16
CA PHE A 48 5.59 -12.12 -2.50
C PHE A 48 5.42 -10.61 -2.54
N CYS A 49 6.12 -9.98 -3.48
CA CYS A 49 5.95 -8.57 -3.81
C CYS A 49 5.20 -8.45 -5.13
N GLN A 50 4.07 -7.76 -5.12
CA GLN A 50 3.22 -7.57 -6.30
C GLN A 50 2.98 -6.09 -6.54
N CYS A 51 3.15 -5.63 -7.79
CA CYS A 51 2.78 -4.27 -8.17
C CYS A 51 1.26 -4.07 -8.02
N LEU A 52 0.88 -2.90 -7.51
CA LEU A 52 -0.52 -2.51 -7.42
C LEU A 52 -1.15 -2.39 -8.82
N GLN A 53 -2.46 -2.52 -8.91
CA GLN A 53 -3.17 -2.27 -10.17
C GLN A 53 -2.91 -0.83 -10.64
N GLY A 54 -2.68 -0.67 -11.94
CA GLY A 54 -2.25 0.61 -12.52
C GLY A 54 -0.73 0.85 -12.47
N PHE A 55 0.04 -0.10 -11.92
CA PHE A 55 1.49 -0.04 -11.85
C PHE A 55 2.15 -1.20 -12.60
N ARG A 56 3.40 -1.00 -13.02
CA ARG A 56 4.24 -2.01 -13.66
C ARG A 56 5.57 -2.10 -12.93
N PRO A 57 6.26 -3.26 -12.98
CA PRO A 57 7.62 -3.38 -12.46
C PRO A 57 8.52 -2.28 -13.04
N SER A 58 9.34 -1.68 -12.18
CA SER A 58 10.48 -0.90 -12.65
C SER A 58 11.46 -1.82 -13.42
N ASP A 59 12.34 -1.25 -14.23
CA ASP A 59 13.29 -2.07 -15.00
C ASP A 59 14.29 -2.79 -14.08
N SER A 60 14.56 -2.22 -12.90
CA SER A 60 15.34 -2.85 -11.83
C SER A 60 14.57 -3.97 -11.12
N PHE A 61 13.23 -3.92 -11.06
CA PHE A 61 12.43 -4.97 -10.41
C PHE A 61 12.43 -6.26 -11.24
N LYS A 62 12.50 -6.12 -12.56
CA LYS A 62 12.64 -7.24 -13.49
C LYS A 62 13.95 -8.02 -13.30
N GLN A 63 14.96 -7.40 -12.67
CA GLN A 63 16.22 -8.05 -12.31
C GLN A 63 16.13 -8.78 -10.95
N LEU A 64 14.92 -9.19 -10.54
CA LEU A 64 14.65 -9.91 -9.28
C LEU A 64 15.02 -9.11 -8.02
N ASN A 65 14.97 -7.77 -8.08
CA ASN A 65 15.12 -6.92 -6.90
C ASN A 65 13.75 -6.34 -6.48
N PRO A 66 13.05 -6.96 -5.51
CA PRO A 66 11.71 -6.52 -5.11
C PRO A 66 11.69 -5.12 -4.50
N SER A 67 12.81 -4.69 -3.90
CA SER A 67 12.95 -3.37 -3.26
C SER A 67 12.99 -2.21 -4.24
N SER A 68 13.18 -2.49 -5.54
CA SER A 68 13.16 -1.46 -6.59
C SER A 68 11.76 -1.05 -7.05
N GLY A 69 10.73 -1.72 -6.54
CA GLY A 69 9.33 -1.28 -6.64
C GLY A 69 8.75 -1.22 -8.04
N CYS A 70 7.67 -0.45 -8.15
CA CYS A 70 6.84 -0.36 -9.34
C CYS A 70 6.62 1.11 -9.71
N VAL A 71 6.37 1.35 -10.98
CA VAL A 71 6.11 2.69 -11.53
C VAL A 71 4.69 2.73 -12.11
N ARG A 72 4.07 3.91 -12.07
CA ARG A 72 2.74 4.13 -12.67
C ARG A 72 2.77 3.76 -14.15
N ARG A 73 1.73 3.07 -14.62
CA ARG A 73 1.53 2.81 -16.06
C ARG A 73 1.10 4.07 -16.78
N THR A 74 0.15 4.79 -16.19
CA THR A 74 -0.39 6.04 -16.72
C THR A 74 -0.17 7.18 -15.74
N THR A 75 0.29 8.32 -16.27
CA THR A 75 0.48 9.56 -15.50
C THR A 75 -0.87 10.11 -15.05
N LEU A 76 -0.94 10.61 -13.82
CA LEU A 76 -2.12 11.30 -13.28
C LEU A 76 -2.35 12.63 -13.98
N ARG A 77 -3.62 13.01 -14.15
CA ARG A 77 -4.01 14.25 -14.84
C ARG A 77 -4.03 15.49 -13.98
N CYS A 78 -3.80 15.36 -12.68
CA CYS A 78 -3.92 16.43 -11.69
C CYS A 78 -3.29 17.81 -12.05
N LYS A 79 -2.33 17.89 -12.99
CA LYS A 79 -1.74 19.16 -13.45
C LYS A 79 -2.51 19.91 -14.55
N ASP A 80 -3.41 19.26 -15.28
CA ASP A 80 -4.09 19.84 -16.45
C ASP A 80 -5.60 20.05 -16.21
N SER A 81 -5.94 21.09 -15.45
CA SER A 81 -7.31 21.62 -15.32
C SER A 81 -7.89 22.15 -16.65
N SER A 82 -7.09 22.16 -17.72
CA SER A 82 -7.45 22.62 -19.06
C SER A 82 -8.06 21.53 -19.95
N SER A 83 -8.08 20.27 -19.49
CA SER A 83 -8.59 19.14 -20.28
C SER A 83 -10.11 18.96 -20.12
N VAL A 84 -10.87 19.86 -20.75
CA VAL A 84 -12.35 19.91 -20.79
C VAL A 84 -13.00 18.62 -21.35
N ASN A 85 -12.21 17.69 -21.91
CA ASN A 85 -12.70 16.56 -22.72
C ASN A 85 -12.13 15.19 -22.34
N GLY A 86 -11.70 14.93 -21.09
CA GLY A 86 -11.36 13.55 -20.73
C GLY A 86 -11.50 13.21 -19.26
N ASP A 87 -11.68 11.91 -19.01
CA ASP A 87 -12.01 11.34 -17.72
C ASP A 87 -11.01 11.74 -16.61
N GLU A 88 -11.54 12.12 -15.45
CA GLU A 88 -10.77 12.55 -14.28
C GLU A 88 -10.12 11.37 -13.53
N ASP A 89 -8.98 11.61 -12.86
CA ASP A 89 -8.34 10.61 -12.00
C ASP A 89 -9.37 10.04 -10.99
N ASN A 90 -9.28 8.76 -10.65
CA ASN A 90 -10.24 8.12 -9.76
C ASN A 90 -9.56 7.19 -8.77
N PHE A 91 -10.32 6.64 -7.83
CA PHE A 91 -9.80 5.87 -6.72
C PHE A 91 -10.17 4.39 -6.81
N LEU A 92 -9.16 3.54 -6.70
CA LEU A 92 -9.33 2.09 -6.59
C LEU A 92 -9.42 1.70 -5.11
N MET A 93 -10.52 1.08 -4.72
CA MET A 93 -10.70 0.50 -3.40
C MET A 93 -9.84 -0.76 -3.23
N MET A 94 -9.09 -0.83 -2.15
CA MET A 94 -8.24 -1.96 -1.77
C MET A 94 -8.53 -2.36 -0.33
N ASN A 95 -8.94 -3.61 -0.13
CA ASN A 95 -9.34 -4.15 1.16
C ASN A 95 -8.24 -5.00 1.80
N ASN A 96 -8.34 -5.20 3.11
CA ASN A 96 -7.44 -6.05 3.90
C ASN A 96 -5.98 -5.64 3.73
N VAL A 97 -5.71 -4.34 3.70
CA VAL A 97 -4.35 -3.82 3.64
C VAL A 97 -3.92 -3.30 5.00
N LYS A 98 -2.65 -3.49 5.36
CA LYS A 98 -2.04 -2.72 6.43
C LYS A 98 -1.56 -1.40 5.84
N PHE A 99 -2.26 -0.32 6.16
CA PHE A 99 -2.01 1.00 5.58
C PHE A 99 -0.62 1.52 6.00
N PRO A 100 0.13 2.16 5.08
CA PRO A 100 1.52 2.47 5.34
C PRO A 100 1.67 3.60 6.38
N PHE A 101 2.74 3.51 7.17
CA PHE A 101 3.04 4.40 8.29
C PHE A 101 3.17 5.89 7.93
N SER A 102 3.41 6.22 6.66
CA SER A 102 3.64 7.59 6.19
C SER A 102 2.36 8.40 5.96
N ALA A 103 1.20 7.91 6.38
CA ALA A 103 -0.05 8.62 6.20
C ALA A 103 -0.19 9.77 7.21
N LYS A 104 -0.52 10.96 6.72
CA LYS A 104 -0.79 12.13 7.57
C LYS A 104 -2.26 12.11 8.00
N GLU A 105 -2.49 12.12 9.31
CA GLU A 105 -3.84 12.26 9.85
C GLU A 105 -4.38 13.68 9.65
N SER A 106 -5.66 13.77 9.31
CA SER A 106 -6.39 15.02 9.15
C SER A 106 -7.70 14.95 9.93
N LYS A 107 -8.17 16.10 10.42
CA LYS A 107 -9.40 16.22 11.23
C LYS A 107 -10.69 16.09 10.41
N LEU A 108 -10.62 15.65 9.16
CA LEU A 108 -11.77 15.49 8.28
C LEU A 108 -12.67 14.38 8.81
N GLN A 109 -13.98 14.65 8.84
CA GLN A 109 -14.91 13.84 9.63
C GLN A 109 -15.67 12.81 8.81
N ASP A 110 -15.64 12.88 7.48
CA ASP A 110 -16.29 11.89 6.63
C ASP A 110 -15.41 11.40 5.45
N THR A 111 -15.80 10.26 4.88
CA THR A 111 -15.08 9.61 3.78
C THR A 111 -15.08 10.46 2.50
N GLY A 112 -16.14 11.23 2.26
CA GLY A 112 -16.28 12.10 1.09
C GLY A 112 -15.32 13.28 1.14
N GLU A 113 -15.22 13.95 2.28
CA GLU A 113 -14.21 14.98 2.56
C GLU A 113 -12.79 14.44 2.38
N CYS A 114 -12.50 13.25 2.93
CA CYS A 114 -11.19 12.61 2.80
C CYS A 114 -10.82 12.34 1.33
N LYS A 115 -11.80 11.84 0.56
CA LYS A 115 -11.66 11.63 -0.89
C LYS A 115 -11.37 12.94 -1.61
N LEU A 116 -12.14 13.99 -1.35
CA LEU A 116 -11.99 15.30 -2.00
C LEU A 116 -10.65 15.95 -1.65
N ALA A 117 -10.20 15.83 -0.40
CA ALA A 117 -8.89 16.33 0.01
C ALA A 117 -7.76 15.67 -0.79
N CYS A 118 -7.77 14.35 -0.94
CA CYS A 118 -6.78 13.66 -1.77
C CYS A 118 -6.96 13.91 -3.27
N PHE A 119 -8.19 14.09 -3.73
CA PHE A 119 -8.47 14.36 -5.14
C PHE A 119 -7.87 15.70 -5.58
N ASN A 120 -8.10 16.75 -4.78
CA ASN A 120 -7.65 18.11 -5.05
C ASN A 120 -6.16 18.35 -4.73
N ASP A 121 -5.52 17.46 -3.98
CA ASP A 121 -4.09 17.50 -3.66
C ASP A 121 -3.30 16.62 -4.65
N CYS A 122 -2.59 17.22 -5.59
CA CYS A 122 -1.88 16.48 -6.64
C CYS A 122 -0.76 15.56 -6.14
N PRO A 123 0.05 15.95 -5.16
CA PRO A 123 0.95 15.04 -4.47
C PRO A 123 0.26 13.85 -3.77
N CYS A 124 -1.04 13.90 -3.47
CA CYS A 124 -1.74 12.81 -2.80
C CYS A 124 -1.89 11.59 -3.73
N THR A 125 -1.52 10.41 -3.22
CA THR A 125 -1.51 9.16 -3.97
C THR A 125 -2.48 8.11 -3.45
N ALA A 126 -2.86 8.17 -2.18
CA ALA A 126 -3.90 7.34 -1.61
C ALA A 126 -4.52 8.00 -0.37
N TYR A 127 -5.73 7.58 -0.02
CA TYR A 127 -6.33 7.90 1.27
C TYR A 127 -6.93 6.65 1.92
N ALA A 128 -7.11 6.72 3.24
CA ALA A 128 -7.90 5.78 4.01
C ALA A 128 -8.79 6.59 4.97
N TYR A 129 -9.96 6.04 5.29
CA TYR A 129 -10.85 6.62 6.30
C TYR A 129 -11.25 5.52 7.26
N ASN A 130 -11.14 5.81 8.56
CA ASN A 130 -11.52 4.91 9.62
C ASN A 130 -12.38 5.67 10.65
N GLU A 131 -13.53 5.10 11.00
CA GLU A 131 -14.42 5.69 12.00
C GLU A 131 -13.71 5.77 13.36
N GLY A 132 -13.48 6.99 13.84
CA GLY A 132 -12.78 7.25 15.11
C GLY A 132 -11.33 7.72 14.92
N ALA A 133 -10.57 7.12 14.00
CA ALA A 133 -9.20 7.57 13.68
C ALA A 133 -9.17 8.70 12.62
N GLY A 134 -10.25 8.87 11.86
CA GLY A 134 -10.41 9.95 10.87
C GLY A 134 -9.79 9.63 9.52
N CYS A 135 -9.35 10.68 8.83
CA CYS A 135 -8.84 10.61 7.46
C CYS A 135 -7.30 10.57 7.43
N SER A 136 -6.75 9.59 6.72
CA SER A 136 -5.32 9.41 6.51
C SER A 136 -4.97 9.63 5.04
N LEU A 137 -4.09 10.60 4.76
CA LEU A 137 -3.64 10.94 3.41
C LEU A 137 -2.19 10.50 3.18
N CYS A 138 -1.93 9.83 2.07
CA CYS A 138 -0.58 9.48 1.65
C CYS A 138 -0.14 10.36 0.48
N HIS A 139 1.10 10.85 0.55
CA HIS A 139 1.71 11.68 -0.49
C HIS A 139 2.92 11.00 -1.10
N GLY A 140 3.13 11.20 -2.39
CA GLY A 140 4.29 10.67 -3.10
C GLY A 140 4.29 9.14 -3.21
N GLU A 141 5.47 8.54 -3.11
CA GLU A 141 5.64 7.09 -3.26
C GLU A 141 5.08 6.30 -2.06
N LEU A 142 4.31 5.26 -2.37
CA LEU A 142 3.73 4.37 -1.36
C LEU A 142 4.68 3.22 -1.06
N PHE A 143 5.19 3.14 0.17
CA PHE A 143 6.05 2.05 0.64
C PHE A 143 5.36 1.25 1.74
N ASN A 144 5.83 0.03 2.03
CA ASN A 144 5.38 -0.79 3.17
C ASN A 144 3.90 -1.16 3.17
N LEU A 145 3.28 -1.20 2.00
CA LEU A 145 1.93 -1.73 1.90
C LEU A 145 1.97 -3.24 2.08
N ARG A 146 1.16 -3.77 3.01
CA ARG A 146 1.00 -5.21 3.18
C ARG A 146 -0.40 -5.63 2.78
N GLN A 147 -0.51 -6.67 1.98
CA GLN A 147 -1.77 -7.37 1.75
C GLN A 147 -1.92 -8.43 2.84
N LEU A 148 -2.94 -8.28 3.66
CA LEU A 148 -3.29 -9.23 4.71
C LEU A 148 -4.28 -10.26 4.20
N LEU A 149 -4.43 -11.33 4.97
CA LEU A 149 -5.46 -12.33 4.72
C LEU A 149 -6.85 -11.69 4.88
N LYS A 150 -7.84 -12.32 4.26
CA LYS A 150 -9.22 -11.92 4.42
C LYS A 150 -9.59 -12.03 5.90
N ASP A 151 -10.31 -11.03 6.42
CA ASP A 151 -10.81 -10.97 7.79
C ASP A 151 -9.72 -10.83 8.88
N ASP A 152 -8.49 -10.44 8.48
CA ASP A 152 -7.44 -10.05 9.43
C ASP A 152 -7.87 -8.78 10.19
N PRO A 153 -7.83 -8.77 11.54
CA PRO A 153 -8.29 -7.64 12.35
C PRO A 153 -7.45 -6.37 12.16
N ASP A 154 -6.19 -6.49 11.70
CA ASP A 154 -5.34 -5.35 11.37
C ASP A 154 -5.63 -4.79 9.96
N GLY A 155 -6.52 -5.45 9.20
CA GLY A 155 -6.87 -5.09 7.83
C GLY A 155 -7.70 -3.83 7.74
N GLN A 156 -7.29 -2.91 6.87
CA GLN A 156 -7.99 -1.67 6.60
C GLN A 156 -8.36 -1.55 5.12
N THR A 157 -9.27 -0.62 4.84
CA THR A 157 -9.61 -0.22 3.46
C THR A 157 -8.83 1.02 3.09
N MET A 158 -8.17 0.98 1.94
CA MET A 158 -7.53 2.15 1.33
C MET A 158 -8.04 2.41 -0.08
N TYR A 159 -7.82 3.63 -0.54
CA TYR A 159 -8.26 4.11 -1.84
C TYR A 159 -7.06 4.68 -2.59
N LEU A 160 -6.61 3.98 -3.62
CA LEU A 160 -5.44 4.32 -4.42
C LEU A 160 -5.81 5.22 -5.60
N LYS A 161 -5.19 6.39 -5.72
CA LYS A 161 -5.43 7.32 -6.83
C LYS A 161 -4.78 6.82 -8.12
N LEU A 162 -5.59 6.61 -9.16
CA LEU A 162 -5.20 6.11 -10.47
C LEU A 162 -5.77 7.00 -11.59
N ALA A 163 -5.14 6.96 -12.76
CA ALA A 163 -5.73 7.60 -13.95
C ALA A 163 -7.02 6.88 -14.35
N ALA A 164 -8.00 7.63 -14.88
CA ALA A 164 -9.28 7.08 -15.31
C ALA A 164 -9.16 5.89 -16.28
N SER A 165 -8.18 5.93 -17.17
CA SER A 165 -7.92 4.88 -18.17
C SER A 165 -7.59 3.52 -17.54
N GLU A 166 -7.15 3.47 -16.28
CA GLU A 166 -6.87 2.23 -15.57
C GLU A 166 -8.15 1.47 -15.16
N PHE A 167 -9.31 2.11 -15.25
CA PHE A 167 -10.62 1.51 -14.97
C PHE A 167 -11.37 1.06 -16.23
N GLN A 168 -10.86 1.42 -17.42
CA GLN A 168 -11.48 0.98 -18.66
C GLN A 168 -11.09 -0.47 -18.97
N ILE A 169 -12.09 -1.33 -19.15
CA ILE A 169 -11.88 -2.71 -19.59
C ILE A 169 -11.25 -2.67 -20.98
N PRO A 170 -10.18 -3.44 -21.27
CA PRO A 170 -9.65 -3.54 -22.62
C PRO A 170 -10.76 -3.97 -23.57
N ARG A 171 -11.10 -3.14 -24.56
CA ARG A 171 -11.99 -3.53 -25.67
C ARG A 171 -11.33 -4.70 -26.40
N GLY A 172 -11.67 -5.94 -26.04
CA GLY A 172 -11.07 -7.11 -26.68
C GLY A 172 -11.20 -8.46 -25.98
N LYS A 173 -11.63 -8.56 -24.72
CA LYS A 173 -11.95 -9.87 -24.12
C LYS A 173 -13.46 -10.02 -23.97
N LYS A 174 -14.10 -10.60 -25.00
CA LYS A 174 -15.37 -11.30 -24.81
C LYS A 174 -15.09 -12.42 -23.81
N LEU A 175 -15.75 -12.37 -22.65
CA LEU A 175 -15.92 -13.55 -21.81
C LEU A 175 -16.76 -14.53 -22.63
N VAL A 176 -16.11 -15.62 -23.06
CA VAL A 176 -16.78 -16.84 -23.51
C VAL A 176 -16.99 -17.70 -22.28
#